data_AF-A0A950L9Q8-F1
#
_entry.id   AF-A0A950L9Q8-F1
#
_cell.length_a   1.000
_cell.length_b   1.000
_cell.length_c   1.000
_cell.angle_alpha   90.00
_cell.angle_beta   90.00
_cell.angle_gamma   90.00
#
_symmetry.space_group_name_H-M   'P 1'
#
loop_
_entity.id
_entity.type
_entity.pdbx_description
1 polymer ?
#
loop_
_entity_poly.entity_id
_entity_poly.type
_entity_poly.pdbx_seq_one_letter_code
_entity_poly.pdbx_strand_id
1 'polypeptide(L)'
;MNSKIERGAWAVGGIGLLASLLGWVVDPAGFAHAWLAAVVLAVGWPLGSIALLYIHALTGGRWGWAIRPQLIFGAATLAIVLPAILPVAFVAGVLYPWMHPEGAKDLLNTWYLNSAFFYGRGAAYGVIWLVI
;
A
#
# COMPACT_ATOMS: atom_id res chain seq x y z
N MET A 1 12.07 20.89 -10.27
CA MET A 1 11.77 19.47 -10.60
C MET A 1 12.12 19.25 -12.07
N ASN A 2 12.90 18.23 -12.42
CA ASN A 2 13.36 18.03 -13.79
C ASN A 2 12.24 17.38 -14.63
N SER A 3 11.54 18.18 -15.44
CA SER A 3 10.29 17.80 -16.12
C SER A 3 10.41 16.58 -17.05
N LYS A 4 11.63 16.17 -17.43
CA LYS A 4 11.87 14.96 -18.23
C LYS A 4 11.74 13.68 -17.39
N ILE A 5 12.28 13.68 -16.18
CA ILE A 5 12.25 12.51 -15.27
C ILE A 5 10.82 12.27 -14.82
N GLU A 6 10.12 13.34 -14.45
CA GLU A 6 8.71 13.27 -14.05
C GLU A 6 7.82 12.71 -15.16
N ARG A 7 7.95 13.21 -16.40
CA ARG A 7 7.22 12.67 -17.56
C ARG A 7 7.53 11.21 -17.82
N GLY A 8 8.80 10.81 -17.72
CA GLY A 8 9.21 9.42 -17.85
C GLY A 8 8.56 8.53 -16.78
N ALA A 9 8.57 8.96 -15.52
CA ALA A 9 7.95 8.24 -14.41
C ALA A 9 6.44 8.05 -14.62
N TRP A 10 5.72 9.10 -15.03
CA TRP A 10 4.29 9.01 -15.35
C TRP A 10 4.00 8.07 -16.52
N ALA A 11 4.84 8.08 -17.56
CA ALA A 11 4.68 7.17 -18.70
C ALA A 11 4.88 5.71 -18.27
N VAL A 12 5.96 5.41 -17.53
CA VAL A 12 6.24 4.07 -17.02
C VAL A 12 5.13 3.60 -16.07
N GLY A 13 4.69 4.46 -15.15
CA GLY A 13 3.58 4.17 -14.24
C GLY A 13 2.28 3.88 -14.99
N GLY A 14 1.94 4.70 -15.99
CA GLY A 14 0.76 4.50 -16.83
C GLY A 14 0.80 3.18 -17.61
N ILE A 15 1.94 2.84 -18.21
CA ILE A 15 2.13 1.56 -18.90
C ILE A 15 1.99 0.38 -17.92
N GLY A 16 2.60 0.48 -16.74
CA GLY A 16 2.48 -0.53 -15.69
C GLY A 16 1.03 -0.73 -15.21
N LEU A 17 0.27 0.35 -15.05
CA LEU A 17 -1.15 0.29 -14.70
C LEU A 17 -1.98 -0.38 -15.81
N LEU A 18 -1.75 -0.03 -17.07
CA LEU A 18 -2.43 -0.66 -18.21
C LEU A 18 -2.12 -2.16 -18.29
N ALA A 19 -0.86 -2.55 -18.12
CA ALA A 19 -0.46 -3.95 -18.08
C ALA A 19 -1.12 -4.70 -16.90
N SER A 20 -1.23 -4.03 -15.74
CA SER A 20 -1.90 -4.59 -14.56
C SER A 20 -3.40 -4.79 -14.78
N LEU A 21 -4.08 -3.86 -15.45
CA LEU A 21 -5.49 -4.01 -15.86
C LEU A 21 -5.68 -5.17 -16.84
N LEU A 22 -4.73 -5.38 -17.74
CA LEU A 22 -4.72 -6.54 -18.63
C LEU A 22 -4.57 -7.84 -17.83
N GLY A 23 -3.65 -7.86 -16.86
CA GLY A 23 -3.46 -8.97 -15.93
C GLY A 23 -4.72 -9.31 -15.14
N TRP A 24 -5.46 -8.29 -14.67
CA TRP A 24 -6.74 -8.48 -13.97
C TRP A 24 -7.73 -9.34 -14.78
N VAL A 25 -7.79 -9.12 -16.09
CA VAL A 25 -8.76 -9.80 -16.97
C VAL A 25 -8.24 -11.17 -17.42
N VAL A 26 -6.94 -11.29 -17.72
CA VAL A 26 -6.34 -12.50 -18.29
C VAL A 26 -6.04 -13.56 -17.23
N ASP A 27 -5.54 -13.15 -16.07
CA ASP A 27 -5.22 -14.03 -14.94
C ASP A 27 -5.55 -13.30 -13.61
N PRO A 28 -6.83 -13.31 -13.18
CA PRO A 28 -7.25 -12.61 -11.98
C PRO A 28 -6.53 -13.08 -10.71
N ALA A 29 -6.16 -14.37 -10.65
CA ALA A 29 -5.46 -14.94 -9.51
C ALA A 29 -4.00 -14.47 -9.45
N GLY A 30 -3.28 -14.52 -10.59
CA GLY A 30 -1.94 -13.97 -10.70
C GLY A 30 -1.91 -12.46 -10.43
N PHE A 31 -2.87 -11.71 -10.98
CA PHE A 31 -3.04 -10.29 -10.69
C PHE A 31 -3.17 -10.04 -9.19
N ALA A 32 -4.05 -10.76 -8.48
CA ALA A 32 -4.32 -10.49 -7.08
C ALA A 32 -3.04 -10.56 -6.23
N HIS A 33 -2.26 -11.64 -6.40
CA HIS A 33 -1.01 -11.85 -5.67
C HIS A 33 0.08 -10.86 -6.05
N ALA A 34 0.27 -10.59 -7.35
CA ALA A 34 1.25 -9.62 -7.83
C ALA A 34 0.92 -8.20 -7.40
N TRP A 35 -0.36 -7.82 -7.45
CA TRP A 35 -0.83 -6.50 -7.05
C TRP A 35 -0.66 -6.27 -5.55
N LEU A 36 -0.98 -7.28 -4.72
CA LEU A 36 -0.73 -7.20 -3.28
C LEU A 36 0.75 -6.93 -2.99
N ALA A 37 1.67 -7.65 -3.65
CA ALA A 37 3.10 -7.42 -3.49
C ALA A 37 3.53 -6.00 -3.91
N ALA A 38 3.02 -5.51 -5.04
CA ALA A 38 3.27 -4.16 -5.53
C ALA A 38 2.76 -3.09 -4.56
N VAL A 39 1.56 -3.25 -4.01
CA VAL A 39 0.96 -2.34 -3.03
C VAL A 39 1.75 -2.31 -1.74
N VAL A 40 2.15 -3.46 -1.21
CA VAL A 40 2.96 -3.54 0.03
C VAL A 40 4.29 -2.81 -0.16
N LEU A 41 4.96 -3.00 -1.31
CA LEU A 41 6.18 -2.27 -1.64
C LEU A 41 5.94 -0.76 -1.75
N ALA A 42 4.90 -0.36 -2.48
CA ALA A 42 4.58 1.04 -2.74
C ALA A 42 4.19 1.80 -1.47
N VAL A 43 3.41 1.19 -0.57
CA VAL A 43 2.99 1.77 0.71
C VAL A 43 4.11 1.70 1.76
N GLY A 44 4.95 0.68 1.72
CA GLY A 44 6.11 0.55 2.62
C GLY A 44 7.10 1.71 2.49
N TRP A 45 7.26 2.27 1.29
CA TRP A 45 8.15 3.42 1.05
C TRP A 45 7.78 4.69 1.84
N PRO A 46 6.57 5.27 1.69
CA PRO A 46 6.16 6.43 2.49
C PRO A 46 6.08 6.13 3.97
N LEU A 47 5.55 4.96 4.38
CA LEU A 47 5.46 4.61 5.80
C LEU A 47 6.83 4.46 6.44
N GLY A 48 7.80 3.86 5.74
CA GLY A 48 9.19 3.80 6.19
C GLY A 48 9.82 5.20 6.30
N SER A 49 9.46 6.11 5.39
CA SER A 49 9.90 7.50 5.46
C SER A 49 9.35 8.23 6.70
N ILE A 50 8.05 8.08 6.98
CA ILE A 50 7.39 8.61 8.19
C ILE A 50 8.04 8.03 9.45
N ALA A 51 8.24 6.71 9.49
CA ALA A 51 8.88 6.04 10.62
C ALA A 51 10.28 6.59 10.90
N LEU A 52 11.10 6.79 9.86
CA LEU A 52 12.45 7.36 10.02
C LEU A 52 12.41 8.83 10.45
N LEU A 53 11.44 9.62 9.97
CA LEU A 53 11.24 11.00 10.44
C LEU A 53 10.89 11.03 11.93
N TYR A 54 10.02 10.14 12.41
CA TYR A 54 9.65 10.07 13.82
C TYR A 54 10.78 9.54 14.69
N ILE A 55 11.50 8.51 14.24
CA ILE A 55 12.71 8.03 14.92
C ILE A 55 13.72 9.17 15.06
N HIS A 56 13.96 9.94 13.99
CA HIS A 56 14.86 11.09 14.05
C HIS A 56 14.33 12.19 14.98
N ALA A 57 13.03 12.46 15.00
CA ALA A 57 12.44 13.43 15.90
C ALA A 57 12.63 13.06 17.38
N LEU A 58 12.59 11.76 17.71
CA LEU A 58 12.78 11.26 19.08
C LEU A 58 14.25 11.13 19.49
N THR A 59 15.14 10.79 18.55
CA THR A 59 16.55 10.45 18.84
C THR A 59 17.53 11.56 18.50
N GLY A 60 17.18 12.46 17.58
CA GLY A 60 18.05 13.51 17.07
C GLY A 60 19.23 13.00 16.23
N GLY A 61 20.32 13.77 16.24
CA GLY A 61 21.55 13.45 15.50
C GLY A 61 21.64 14.08 14.11
N ARG A 62 22.87 14.25 13.62
CA ARG A 62 23.17 14.96 12.37
C ARG A 62 22.74 14.21 11.11
N TRP A 63 22.68 12.88 11.19
CA TRP A 63 22.32 12.01 10.05
C TRP A 63 20.92 12.32 9.51
N GLY A 64 19.94 12.53 10.40
CA GLY A 64 18.56 12.74 9.97
C GLY A 64 18.39 14.06 9.22
N TRP A 65 19.10 15.12 9.59
CA TRP A 65 19.08 16.39 8.85
C TRP A 65 19.56 16.24 7.40
N ALA A 66 20.51 15.33 7.15
CA ALA A 66 21.04 15.09 5.80
C ALA A 66 20.04 14.38 4.87
N ILE A 67 19.14 13.57 5.43
CA ILE A 67 18.14 12.79 4.66
C ILE A 67 16.71 13.31 4.81
N ARG A 68 16.47 14.27 5.71
CA ARG A 68 15.14 14.81 6.04
C ARG A 68 14.37 15.30 4.81
N PRO A 69 14.96 16.06 3.86
CA PRO A 69 14.24 16.47 2.66
C PRO A 69 13.68 15.28 1.87
N GLN A 70 14.50 14.25 1.66
CA GLN A 70 14.15 13.04 0.91
C GLN A 70 13.05 12.25 1.63
N LEU A 71 13.14 12.14 2.96
CA LEU A 71 12.11 11.49 3.76
C LEU A 71 10.78 12.25 3.74
N ILE A 72 10.80 13.60 3.77
CA ILE A 72 9.57 14.42 3.66
C ILE A 72 8.91 14.19 2.29
N PHE A 73 9.68 14.22 1.21
CA PHE A 73 9.14 13.91 -0.13
C PHE A 73 8.65 12.46 -0.22
N GLY A 74 9.36 11.51 0.39
CA GLY A 74 8.94 10.11 0.49
C GLY A 74 7.61 9.97 1.21
N ALA A 75 7.46 10.58 2.39
CA ALA A 75 6.21 10.59 3.16
C ALA A 75 5.05 11.20 2.36
N ALA A 76 5.28 12.31 1.64
CA ALA A 76 4.26 12.98 0.83
C ALA A 76 3.70 12.10 -0.30
N THR A 77 4.41 11.06 -0.75
CA THR A 77 3.90 10.10 -1.75
C THR A 77 2.78 9.21 -1.22
N LEU A 78 2.56 9.16 0.11
CA LEU A 78 1.53 8.32 0.72
C LEU A 78 0.15 8.54 0.09
N ALA A 79 -0.25 9.80 -0.07
CA ALA A 79 -1.56 10.16 -0.64
C ALA A 79 -1.75 9.65 -2.08
N ILE A 80 -0.66 9.50 -2.84
CA ILE A 80 -0.67 9.03 -4.23
C ILE A 80 -0.74 7.50 -4.29
N VAL A 81 -0.01 6.80 -3.41
CA VAL A 81 0.08 5.34 -3.45
C VAL A 81 -1.05 4.65 -2.68
N LEU A 82 -1.63 5.29 -1.66
CA LEU A 82 -2.66 4.69 -0.82
C LEU A 82 -3.91 4.22 -1.61
N PRO A 83 -4.39 4.94 -2.65
CA PRO A 83 -5.48 4.46 -3.51
C PRO A 83 -5.20 3.10 -4.18
N ALA A 84 -3.93 2.70 -4.34
CA ALA A 84 -3.58 1.40 -4.90
C ALA A 84 -4.00 0.21 -4.01
N ILE A 85 -4.40 0.46 -2.75
CA ILE A 85 -5.02 -0.55 -1.88
C ILE A 85 -6.44 -0.91 -2.37
N LEU A 86 -7.14 -0.04 -3.10
CA LEU A 86 -8.52 -0.30 -3.50
C LEU A 86 -8.69 -1.57 -4.34
N PRO A 87 -7.88 -1.85 -5.38
CA PRO A 87 -7.91 -3.14 -6.08
C PRO A 87 -7.73 -4.36 -5.15
N VAL A 88 -6.92 -4.26 -4.08
CA VAL A 88 -6.77 -5.34 -3.08
C VAL A 88 -8.10 -5.64 -2.39
N ALA A 89 -8.90 -4.61 -2.08
CA ALA A 89 -10.22 -4.80 -1.48
C ALA A 89 -11.16 -5.58 -2.41
N PHE A 90 -11.11 -5.32 -3.71
CA PHE A 90 -11.94 -6.02 -4.70
C PHE A 90 -11.51 -7.48 -4.92
N VAL A 91 -10.21 -7.80 -4.86
CA VAL A 91 -9.68 -9.17 -5.01
C VAL A 91 -9.44 -9.89 -3.69
N ALA A 92 -9.83 -9.32 -2.56
CA ALA A 92 -9.52 -9.84 -1.23
C ALA A 92 -9.99 -11.29 -1.02
N GLY A 93 -11.12 -11.68 -1.62
CA GLY A 93 -11.61 -13.06 -1.58
C GLY A 93 -10.70 -14.07 -2.27
N VAL A 94 -9.91 -13.65 -3.26
CA VAL A 94 -8.91 -14.52 -3.91
C VAL A 94 -7.67 -14.67 -3.04
N LEU A 95 -7.27 -13.59 -2.35
CA LEU A 95 -6.06 -13.52 -1.53
C LEU A 95 -6.19 -14.21 -0.18
N TYR A 96 -7.38 -14.14 0.41
CA TYR A 96 -7.58 -14.48 1.81
C TYR A 96 -8.67 -15.55 1.96
N PRO A 97 -8.29 -16.82 2.21
CA PRO A 97 -9.24 -17.92 2.31
C PRO A 97 -10.33 -17.70 3.38
N TRP A 98 -10.01 -17.02 4.47
CA TRP A 98 -10.92 -16.69 5.57
C TRP A 98 -12.02 -15.67 5.20
N MET A 99 -11.97 -15.09 3.99
CA MET A 99 -13.06 -14.27 3.43
C MET A 99 -14.26 -15.12 2.97
N HIS A 100 -14.07 -16.45 2.83
CA HIS A 100 -15.12 -17.39 2.46
C HIS A 100 -15.60 -18.17 3.70
N PRO A 101 -16.89 -18.54 3.79
CA PRO A 101 -17.41 -19.34 4.90
C PRO A 101 -16.62 -20.63 5.14
N GLU A 102 -16.24 -21.32 4.07
CA GLU A 102 -15.49 -22.58 4.14
C GLU A 102 -14.10 -22.41 4.75
N GLY A 103 -13.42 -21.30 4.48
CA GLY A 103 -12.10 -21.00 5.03
C GLY A 103 -12.16 -20.42 6.45
N ALA A 104 -13.33 -19.99 6.90
CA ALA A 104 -13.54 -19.40 8.23
C ALA A 104 -14.08 -20.40 9.28
N LYS A 105 -14.58 -21.56 8.85
CA LYS A 105 -15.33 -22.50 9.69
C LYS A 105 -14.60 -22.96 10.97
N ASP A 106 -13.28 -23.13 10.90
CA ASP A 106 -12.46 -23.65 12.01
C ASP A 106 -11.62 -22.56 12.70
N LEU A 107 -11.86 -21.28 12.36
CA LEU A 107 -11.09 -20.16 12.92
C LEU A 107 -11.65 -19.75 14.29
N LEU A 108 -10.79 -19.77 15.31
CA LEU A 108 -11.15 -19.26 16.64
C LEU A 108 -11.18 -17.73 16.72
N ASN A 109 -10.62 -17.05 15.73
CA ASN A 109 -10.47 -15.60 15.66
C ASN A 109 -11.36 -14.95 14.60
N THR A 110 -12.54 -15.51 14.32
CA THR A 110 -13.53 -14.96 13.38
C THR A 110 -14.00 -13.55 13.74
N TRP A 111 -13.91 -13.15 15.00
CA TRP A 111 -14.12 -11.76 15.42
C TRP A 111 -13.11 -10.77 14.79
N TYR A 112 -11.91 -11.23 14.44
CA TYR A 112 -10.85 -10.47 13.76
C TYR A 112 -10.74 -10.80 12.26
N LEU A 113 -10.78 -12.08 11.88
CA LEU A 113 -10.69 -12.55 10.50
C LEU A 113 -12.08 -12.68 9.88
N ASN A 114 -12.75 -11.55 9.69
CA ASN A 114 -13.99 -11.45 8.92
C ASN A 114 -13.94 -10.24 7.99
N SER A 115 -14.76 -10.26 6.93
CA SER A 115 -14.77 -9.23 5.88
C SER A 115 -15.06 -7.83 6.43
N ALA A 116 -16.05 -7.69 7.31
CA ALA A 116 -16.42 -6.38 7.86
C ALA A 116 -15.27 -5.75 8.67
N PHE A 117 -14.66 -6.52 9.57
CA PHE A 117 -13.56 -6.05 10.39
C PHE A 117 -12.28 -5.83 9.57
N PHE A 118 -12.03 -6.63 8.52
CA PHE A 118 -10.94 -6.42 7.57
C PHE A 118 -11.04 -5.09 6.83
N TYR A 119 -12.19 -4.79 6.22
CA TYR A 119 -12.39 -3.52 5.51
C TYR A 119 -12.39 -2.33 6.47
N GLY A 120 -13.04 -2.48 7.64
CA GLY A 120 -13.07 -1.45 8.67
C GLY A 120 -11.67 -1.07 9.18
N ARG A 121 -10.84 -2.05 9.54
CA ARG A 121 -9.47 -1.77 9.99
C ARG A 121 -8.59 -1.24 8.86
N GLY A 122 -8.76 -1.74 7.63
CA GLY A 122 -8.02 -1.25 6.46
C GLY A 122 -8.30 0.22 6.20
N ALA A 123 -9.57 0.63 6.22
CA ALA A 123 -9.97 2.03 6.10
C ALA A 123 -9.42 2.87 7.27
N ALA A 124 -9.55 2.39 8.51
CA ALA A 124 -9.02 3.08 9.68
C ALA A 124 -7.51 3.31 9.59
N TYR A 125 -6.73 2.29 9.22
CA TYR A 125 -5.28 2.42 9.01
C TYR A 125 -4.96 3.41 7.90
N GLY A 126 -5.67 3.35 6.77
CA GLY A 126 -5.49 4.31 5.67
C GLY A 126 -5.73 5.76 6.11
N VAL A 127 -6.79 6.01 6.88
CA VAL A 127 -7.09 7.35 7.43
C VAL A 127 -6.03 7.78 8.43
N ILE A 128 -5.67 6.91 9.38
CA ILE A 128 -4.64 7.21 10.39
C ILE A 128 -3.33 7.58 9.70
N TRP A 129 -2.89 6.80 8.72
CA TRP A 129 -1.63 7.06 8.02
C TRP A 129 -1.63 8.39 7.26
N LEU A 130 -2.77 8.86 6.74
CA LEU A 130 -2.85 10.16 6.05
C LEU A 130 -2.81 11.36 6.99
N VAL A 131 -3.11 11.16 8.27
CA VAL A 131 -3.21 12.24 9.27
C VAL A 131 -1.93 12.38 10.08
N ILE A 132 -1.12 11.33 10.19
CA ILE A 132 0.19 11.33 10.88
C ILE A 132 1.30 11.90 9.99
#